data_AF-A0A923ZWH7-F1
#
_entry.id   AF-A0A923ZWH7-F1
#
_cell.length_a   1.000
_cell.length_b   1.000
_cell.length_c   1.000
_cell.angle_alpha   90.00
_cell.angle_beta   90.00
_cell.angle_gamma   90.00
#
_symmetry.space_group_name_H-M   'P 1'
#
loop_
_entity.id
_entity.type
_entity.pdbx_description
1 polymer ?
#
loop_
_entity_poly.entity_id
_entity_poly.type
_entity_poly.pdbx_seq_one_letter_code
_entity_poly.pdbx_strand_id
1 'polypeptide(L)'
;MTIENQYQNVTDNLNVTNNEVRILDLLVDTNNMFYDYSKNRVISFIHGRNFHLVLYNAQTDDRGFTMYAVEDFCEHEGDLVILRNIFNRTLQSGLNNYLIRMAKSKVEDIFYMTDTFRALFKKPKSMDDYEVKYPTFPSSLTY
;
A
#
# COMPACT_ATOMS: atom_id res chain seq x y z
N MET A 1 13.54 2.72 -26.77
CA MET A 1 12.20 2.71 -26.15
C MET A 1 12.30 3.66 -24.97
N THR A 2 11.71 4.85 -25.08
CA THR A 2 11.82 5.91 -24.08
C THR A 2 11.07 5.46 -22.84
N ILE A 3 11.77 5.23 -21.73
CA ILE A 3 11.15 4.83 -20.46
C ILE A 3 10.44 6.08 -19.94
N GLU A 4 9.14 6.18 -20.20
CA GLU A 4 8.33 7.18 -19.52
C GLU A 4 8.35 6.83 -18.04
N ASN A 5 9.00 7.69 -17.25
CA ASN A 5 8.99 7.66 -15.79
C ASN A 5 7.58 7.94 -15.30
N GLN A 6 6.71 6.93 -15.33
CA GLN A 6 5.30 7.12 -15.03
C GLN A 6 5.07 7.20 -13.51
N TYR A 7 4.49 8.32 -13.10
CA TYR A 7 3.80 8.47 -11.82
C TYR A 7 2.31 8.42 -12.18
N GLN A 8 1.59 7.45 -11.62
CA GLN A 8 0.19 7.24 -11.91
C GLN A 8 -0.61 7.32 -10.61
N ASN A 9 -1.60 8.21 -10.61
CA ASN A 9 -2.57 8.29 -9.52
C ASN A 9 -3.59 7.17 -9.73
N VAL A 10 -3.72 6.30 -8.73
CA VAL A 10 -4.74 5.24 -8.69
C VAL A 10 -6.01 5.79 -8.04
N THR A 11 -5.83 6.58 -6.99
CA THR A 11 -6.85 7.44 -6.35
C THR A 11 -6.21 8.80 -6.06
N ASP A 12 -6.92 9.68 -5.36
CA ASP A 12 -6.36 10.98 -4.95
C ASP A 12 -5.19 10.85 -3.96
N ASN A 13 -5.13 9.76 -3.16
CA ASN A 13 -4.07 9.54 -2.17
C ASN A 13 -3.24 8.27 -2.41
N LEU A 14 -3.64 7.38 -3.33
CA LEU A 14 -2.87 6.19 -3.70
C LEU A 14 -2.17 6.42 -5.03
N ASN A 15 -0.85 6.44 -4.99
CA ASN A 15 -0.01 6.68 -6.15
C ASN A 15 0.92 5.49 -6.40
N VAL A 16 1.19 5.20 -7.67
CA VAL A 16 2.15 4.18 -8.10
C VAL A 16 3.21 4.79 -9.02
N THR A 17 4.45 4.33 -8.89
CA THR A 17 5.52 4.73 -9.82
C THR A 17 6.54 3.63 -10.02
N ASN A 18 7.10 3.60 -11.23
CA ASN A 18 8.25 2.77 -11.62
C ASN A 18 9.49 3.63 -11.93
N ASN A 19 9.49 4.92 -11.55
CA ASN A 19 10.65 5.80 -11.73
C ASN A 19 11.76 5.37 -10.75
N GLU A 20 12.73 4.61 -11.24
CA GLU A 20 13.79 4.03 -10.42
C GLU A 20 14.65 5.08 -9.72
N VAL A 21 14.96 6.19 -10.38
CA VAL A 21 15.76 7.28 -9.78
C VAL A 21 15.07 7.80 -8.53
N ARG A 22 13.77 8.13 -8.64
CA ARG A 22 12.98 8.63 -7.51
C ARG A 22 12.85 7.60 -6.39
N ILE A 23 12.70 6.32 -6.74
CA ILE A 23 12.58 5.24 -5.76
C ILE A 23 13.89 5.06 -5.01
N LEU A 24 15.02 5.03 -5.73
CA LEU A 24 16.34 4.86 -5.13
C LEU A 24 16.71 6.04 -4.23
N ASP A 25 16.48 7.28 -4.68
CA ASP A 25 16.72 8.47 -3.87
C ASP A 25 15.94 8.39 -2.54
N LEU A 26 14.64 8.05 -2.60
CA LEU A 26 13.83 7.90 -1.40
C LEU A 26 14.31 6.76 -0.48
N LEU A 27 14.73 5.62 -1.05
CA LEU A 27 15.27 4.50 -0.28
C LEU A 27 16.59 4.88 0.42
N VAL A 28 17.45 5.67 -0.22
CA VAL A 28 18.68 6.18 0.37
C VAL A 28 18.36 7.16 1.50
N ASP A 29 17.51 8.15 1.25
CA ASP A 29 17.14 9.19 2.22
C ASP A 29 16.48 8.62 3.48
N THR A 30 15.78 7.51 3.34
CA THR A 30 15.09 6.84 4.45
C THR A 30 15.86 5.66 5.06
N ASN A 31 17.09 5.40 4.59
CA ASN A 31 17.94 4.30 5.03
C ASN A 31 17.26 2.91 4.89
N ASN A 32 16.53 2.72 3.78
CA ASN A 32 15.76 1.50 3.45
C ASN A 32 16.29 0.74 2.23
N MET A 33 17.50 1.06 1.78
CA MET A 33 18.15 0.40 0.64
C MET A 33 18.28 -1.12 0.84
N PHE A 34 18.10 -1.88 -0.24
CA PHE A 34 18.35 -3.32 -0.21
C PHE A 34 19.85 -3.58 -0.28
N TYR A 35 20.35 -4.50 0.55
CA TYR A 35 21.75 -4.94 0.48
C TYR A 35 22.00 -5.98 -0.63
N ASP A 36 20.94 -6.60 -1.15
CA ASP A 36 21.03 -7.67 -2.13
C ASP A 36 19.84 -7.61 -3.10
N TYR A 37 20.16 -7.46 -4.39
CA TYR A 37 19.24 -7.33 -5.52
C TYR A 37 19.20 -8.61 -6.40
N SER A 38 19.76 -9.72 -5.92
CA SER A 38 19.70 -11.01 -6.63
C SER A 38 18.35 -11.72 -6.53
N LYS A 39 17.48 -11.27 -5.61
CA LYS A 39 16.17 -11.86 -5.33
C LYS A 39 15.11 -10.78 -5.13
N ASN A 40 13.85 -11.19 -5.26
CA ASN A 40 12.68 -10.33 -5.06
C ASN A 40 12.72 -9.68 -3.67
N ARG A 41 12.36 -8.40 -3.60
CA ARG A 41 12.32 -7.62 -2.36
C ARG A 41 11.01 -6.88 -2.21
N VAL A 42 10.59 -6.77 -0.96
CA VAL A 42 9.51 -5.90 -0.53
C VAL A 42 9.98 -5.19 0.73
N ILE A 43 9.82 -3.88 0.78
CA ILE A 43 9.95 -3.11 2.01
C ILE A 43 8.81 -2.13 2.12
N SER A 44 8.40 -1.89 3.35
CA SER A 44 7.44 -0.86 3.70
C SER A 44 8.03 0.04 4.76
N PHE A 45 7.80 1.33 4.64
CA PHE A 45 8.24 2.31 5.62
C PHE A 45 7.28 3.50 5.63
N ILE A 46 7.32 4.24 6.72
CA ILE A 46 6.58 5.49 6.89
C ILE A 46 7.56 6.65 6.72
N HIS A 47 7.21 7.61 5.85
CA HIS A 47 7.97 8.84 5.68
C HIS A 47 7.04 10.04 5.83
N GLY A 48 7.31 10.89 6.82
CA GLY A 48 6.34 11.90 7.26
C GLY A 48 5.06 11.25 7.76
N ARG A 49 3.97 11.39 7.01
CA ARG A 49 2.66 10.79 7.30
C ARG A 49 2.20 9.79 6.22
N ASN A 50 3.07 9.50 5.26
CA ASN A 50 2.76 8.66 4.11
C ASN A 50 3.27 7.25 4.33
N PHE A 51 2.49 6.27 3.89
CA PHE A 51 2.93 4.88 3.81
C PHE A 51 3.55 4.63 2.44
N HIS A 52 4.78 4.12 2.42
CA HIS A 52 5.47 3.72 1.20
C HIS A 52 5.68 2.21 1.19
N LEU A 53 5.44 1.59 0.05
CA LEU A 53 5.65 0.18 -0.21
C LEU A 53 6.44 0.01 -1.51
N VAL A 54 7.68 -0.43 -1.39
CA VAL A 54 8.59 -0.63 -2.53
C VAL A 54 8.77 -2.12 -2.78
N LEU A 55 8.51 -2.52 -4.02
CA LEU A 55 8.75 -3.84 -4.56
C LEU A 55 9.93 -3.75 -5.52
N TYR A 56 10.80 -4.77 -5.50
CA TYR A 56 11.79 -4.99 -6.53
C TYR A 56 11.65 -6.42 -7.04
N ASN A 57 11.39 -6.56 -8.34
CA ASN A 57 11.36 -7.83 -9.02
C ASN A 57 12.76 -8.11 -9.58
N ALA A 58 13.35 -9.25 -9.22
CA ALA A 58 14.69 -9.64 -9.67
C ALA A 58 14.69 -10.50 -10.95
N GLN A 59 13.50 -10.96 -11.38
CA GLN A 59 13.33 -11.79 -12.56
C GLN A 59 13.80 -11.05 -13.81
N THR A 60 14.63 -11.70 -14.64
CA THR A 60 15.34 -11.05 -15.76
C THR A 60 14.41 -10.37 -16.76
N ASP A 61 13.24 -10.95 -17.03
CA ASP A 61 12.29 -10.46 -18.04
C ASP A 61 11.39 -9.33 -17.55
N ASP A 62 11.34 -9.12 -16.23
CA ASP A 62 10.48 -8.13 -15.57
C ASP A 62 11.23 -7.47 -14.39
N ARG A 63 12.53 -7.21 -14.59
CA ARG A 63 13.38 -6.64 -13.55
C ARG A 63 13.07 -5.16 -13.39
N GLY A 64 12.86 -4.73 -12.16
CA GLY A 64 12.69 -3.31 -11.88
C GLY A 64 12.03 -3.06 -10.53
N PHE A 65 11.85 -1.77 -10.27
CA PHE A 65 11.16 -1.29 -9.08
C PHE A 65 9.70 -0.90 -9.38
N THR A 66 8.84 -1.15 -8.41
CA THR A 66 7.51 -0.55 -8.32
C THR A 66 7.30 -0.03 -6.92
N MET A 67 6.90 1.22 -6.77
CA MET A 67 6.56 1.80 -5.49
C MET A 67 5.10 2.22 -5.47
N TYR A 68 4.40 1.85 -4.40
CA TYR A 68 3.10 2.38 -4.03
C TYR A 68 3.26 3.35 -2.86
N ALA A 69 2.55 4.47 -2.89
CA ALA A 69 2.51 5.44 -1.80
C ALA A 69 1.05 5.75 -1.47
N VAL A 70 0.69 5.67 -0.18
CA VAL A 70 -0.60 6.15 0.33
C VAL A 70 -0.34 7.37 1.18
N GLU A 71 -0.80 8.52 0.69
CA GLU A 71 -0.68 9.80 1.38
C GLU A 71 -1.62 9.86 2.59
N ASP A 72 -1.10 10.35 3.72
CA ASP A 72 -1.85 10.45 4.98
C ASP A 72 -2.65 9.16 5.29
N PHE A 73 -2.02 7.98 5.14
CA PHE A 73 -2.68 6.67 5.13
C PHE A 73 -3.57 6.37 6.34
N CYS A 74 -3.30 7.01 7.48
CA CYS A 74 -4.09 6.90 8.69
C CYS A 74 -5.49 7.53 8.55
N GLU A 75 -5.64 8.54 7.71
CA GLU A 75 -6.94 9.17 7.40
C GLU A 75 -7.57 8.54 6.15
N HIS A 76 -6.75 7.91 5.31
CA HIS A 76 -7.18 7.29 4.05
C HIS A 76 -7.10 5.76 4.08
N GLU A 77 -7.68 5.13 5.11
CA GLU A 77 -7.68 3.66 5.26
C GLU A 77 -8.30 2.93 4.05
N GLY A 78 -9.27 3.57 3.37
CA GLY A 78 -9.88 3.05 2.15
C GLY A 78 -8.87 2.80 1.03
N ASP A 79 -7.84 3.65 0.92
CA ASP A 79 -6.78 3.50 -0.09
C ASP A 79 -5.87 2.30 0.20
N LEU A 80 -5.66 1.96 1.48
CA LEU A 80 -4.98 0.71 1.87
C LEU A 80 -5.82 -0.52 1.49
N VAL A 81 -7.15 -0.46 1.63
CA VAL A 81 -8.06 -1.53 1.20
C VAL A 81 -8.03 -1.69 -0.31
N ILE A 82 -8.01 -0.59 -1.06
CA ILE A 82 -7.86 -0.61 -2.53
C ILE A 82 -6.52 -1.26 -2.91
N LEU A 83 -5.42 -0.85 -2.29
CA LEU A 83 -4.09 -1.42 -2.56
C LEU A 83 -4.04 -2.93 -2.26
N ARG A 84 -4.61 -3.36 -1.14
CA ARG A 84 -4.76 -4.79 -0.80
C ARG A 84 -5.57 -5.54 -1.87
N ASN A 85 -6.64 -4.94 -2.39
CA ASN A 85 -7.47 -5.52 -3.43
C ASN A 85 -6.76 -5.62 -4.79
N ILE A 86 -5.92 -4.65 -5.13
CA ILE A 86 -5.03 -4.71 -6.30
C ILE A 86 -4.17 -5.96 -6.21
N PHE A 87 -3.49 -6.19 -5.07
CA PHE A 87 -2.67 -7.38 -4.89
C PHE A 87 -3.46 -8.68 -4.92
N ASN A 88 -4.68 -8.72 -4.36
CA ASN A 88 -5.55 -9.90 -4.47
C ASN A 88 -5.86 -10.25 -5.93
N ARG A 89 -6.15 -9.24 -6.78
CA ARG A 89 -6.40 -9.44 -8.21
C ARG A 89 -5.14 -9.90 -8.95
N THR A 90 -3.99 -9.31 -8.65
CA THR A 90 -2.70 -9.75 -9.23
C THR A 90 -2.33 -11.19 -8.86
N LEU A 91 -2.68 -11.64 -7.64
CA LEU A 91 -2.49 -13.04 -7.25
C LEU A 91 -3.40 -13.99 -8.02
N GLN A 92 -4.62 -13.56 -8.36
CA GLN A 92 -5.55 -14.36 -9.17
C GLN A 92 -5.06 -14.53 -10.61
N SER A 93 -4.29 -13.59 -11.16
CA SER A 93 -3.68 -13.71 -12.49
C SER A 93 -2.42 -14.58 -12.53
N GLY A 94 -1.95 -15.11 -11.38
CA GLY A 94 -0.86 -16.10 -11.30
C GLY A 94 0.56 -15.55 -11.49
N LEU A 95 0.73 -14.23 -11.65
CA LEU A 95 2.03 -13.60 -11.83
C LEU A 95 2.70 -13.30 -10.48
N ASN A 96 3.97 -13.70 -10.35
CA ASN A 96 4.87 -13.39 -9.23
C ASN A 96 4.26 -13.54 -7.82
N ASN A 97 3.62 -14.69 -7.58
CA ASN A 97 2.82 -14.97 -6.38
C ASN A 97 3.52 -14.69 -5.05
N TYR A 98 4.82 -14.94 -4.94
CA TYR A 98 5.53 -14.75 -3.68
C TYR A 98 5.78 -13.27 -3.37
N LEU A 99 6.27 -12.49 -4.34
CA LEU A 99 6.51 -11.05 -4.17
C LEU A 99 5.22 -10.32 -3.80
N ILE A 100 4.13 -10.61 -4.52
CA ILE A 100 2.84 -9.98 -4.29
C ILE A 100 2.22 -10.39 -2.94
N ARG A 101 2.41 -11.65 -2.49
CA ARG A 101 1.99 -12.07 -1.15
C ARG A 101 2.73 -11.31 -0.05
N MET A 102 4.04 -11.11 -0.20
CA MET A 102 4.82 -10.31 0.76
C MET A 102 4.34 -8.86 0.78
N ALA A 103 4.13 -8.24 -0.39
CA ALA A 103 3.61 -6.88 -0.51
C ALA A 103 2.25 -6.73 0.16
N LYS A 104 1.33 -7.66 -0.11
CA LYS A 104 0.01 -7.71 0.53
C LYS A 104 0.11 -7.80 2.06
N SER A 105 0.97 -8.67 2.58
CA SER A 105 1.18 -8.81 4.03
C SER A 105 1.60 -7.48 4.67
N LYS A 106 2.48 -6.71 4.01
CA LYS A 106 2.92 -5.39 4.53
C LYS A 106 1.80 -4.35 4.56
N VAL A 107 0.90 -4.38 3.57
CA VAL A 107 -0.29 -3.52 3.58
C VAL A 107 -1.24 -3.92 4.71
N GLU A 108 -1.46 -5.21 4.93
CA GLU A 108 -2.31 -5.71 6.02
C GLU A 108 -1.73 -5.33 7.39
N ASP A 109 -0.42 -5.50 7.60
CA ASP A 109 0.27 -5.10 8.84
C ASP A 109 0.01 -3.61 9.15
N ILE A 110 0.19 -2.72 8.17
CA ILE A 110 -0.03 -1.28 8.35
C ILE A 110 -1.50 -0.93 8.52
N PHE A 111 -2.39 -1.59 7.77
CA PHE A 111 -3.84 -1.41 7.92
C PHE A 111 -4.30 -1.71 9.36
N TYR A 112 -3.81 -2.77 9.99
CA TYR A 112 -4.15 -3.07 11.39
C TYR A 112 -3.49 -2.14 12.40
N MET A 113 -2.49 -1.34 11.98
CA MET A 113 -1.82 -0.36 12.82
C MET A 113 -2.31 1.08 12.61
N THR A 114 -3.31 1.32 11.76
CA THR A 114 -3.80 2.67 11.43
C THR A 114 -4.17 3.48 12.68
N ASP A 115 -4.88 2.87 13.63
CA ASP A 115 -5.26 3.54 14.88
C ASP A 115 -4.05 3.86 15.78
N THR A 116 -3.03 3.00 15.80
CA THR A 116 -1.76 3.28 16.49
C THR A 116 -1.08 4.50 15.87
N PHE A 117 -0.99 4.55 14.54
CA PHE A 117 -0.37 5.68 13.85
C PHE A 117 -1.19 6.96 13.97
N ARG A 118 -2.53 6.89 13.98
CA ARG A 118 -3.40 8.02 14.32
C ARG A 118 -3.06 8.62 15.67
N ALA A 119 -2.89 7.76 16.69
CA ALA A 119 -2.49 8.22 18.02
C ALA A 119 -1.10 8.88 17.99
N LEU A 120 -0.13 8.27 17.30
CA LEU A 120 1.22 8.83 17.13
C LEU A 120 1.20 10.19 16.41
N PHE A 121 0.35 10.35 15.40
CA PHE A 121 0.20 11.59 14.64
C PHE A 121 -0.74 12.61 15.28
N LYS A 122 -1.27 12.34 16.49
CA LYS A 122 -2.25 13.19 17.19
C LYS A 122 -3.51 13.50 16.36
N LYS A 123 -3.94 12.52 15.56
CA LYS A 123 -5.12 12.56 14.68
C LYS A 123 -6.09 11.42 15.06
N PRO A 124 -6.68 11.44 16.27
CA PRO A 124 -7.61 10.39 16.68
C PRO A 124 -8.82 10.36 15.75
N LYS A 125 -9.34 9.15 15.48
CA LYS A 125 -10.57 8.97 14.69
C LYS A 125 -11.71 9.72 15.40
N SER A 126 -12.58 10.38 14.64
CA SER A 126 -13.74 11.04 15.23
C SER A 126 -14.64 9.97 15.89
N MET A 127 -15.17 10.23 17.08
CA MET A 127 -16.06 9.28 17.76
C MET A 127 -17.38 9.06 17.00
N ASP A 128 -17.72 9.93 16.05
CA ASP A 128 -18.95 9.86 15.26
C ASP A 128 -18.89 8.81 14.13
N ASP A 129 -17.71 8.24 13.84
CA ASP A 129 -17.54 7.19 12.84
C ASP A 129 -17.91 5.77 13.35
N TYR A 130 -18.43 5.67 14.58
CA TYR A 130 -18.99 4.43 15.16
C TYR A 130 -20.52 4.34 15.04
N GLU A 131 -21.15 5.01 14.08
CA GLU A 131 -22.49 4.60 13.66
C GLU A 131 -22.41 3.22 13.01
N VAL A 132 -22.47 2.17 13.84
CA VAL A 132 -22.93 0.86 13.40
C VAL A 132 -24.37 1.05 12.93
N LYS A 133 -24.56 1.31 11.64
CA LYS A 133 -25.86 1.18 11.00
C LYS A 133 -26.22 -0.30 11.06
N TYR A 134 -26.90 -0.69 12.14
CA TYR A 134 -27.62 -1.94 12.18
C TYR A 134 -28.56 -1.95 10.97
N PRO A 135 -28.55 -3.00 10.13
CA PRO A 135 -29.58 -3.13 9.12
C PRO A 135 -30.93 -3.14 9.84
N THR A 136 -31.72 -2.10 9.65
CA THR A 136 -33.13 -2.11 10.02
C THR A 136 -33.80 -3.13 9.12
N PHE A 137 -34.01 -4.33 9.64
CA PHE A 137 -34.85 -5.30 8.98
C PHE A 137 -36.28 -4.74 8.96
N PRO A 138 -36.96 -4.72 7.80
CA PRO A 138 -38.35 -4.35 7.77
C PRO A 138 -39.12 -5.33 8.66
N SER A 139 -40.00 -4.78 9.50
CA SER A 139 -40.84 -5.52 10.46
C SER A 139 -41.76 -6.57 9.81
N SER A 140 -41.77 -6.66 8.48
CA SER A 140 -42.43 -7.70 7.70
C SER A 140 -41.69 -9.04 7.67
N LEU A 141 -40.50 -9.15 8.26
CA LEU A 141 -39.69 -10.39 8.29
C LEU A 141 -39.55 -11.02 9.69
N THR A 142 -40.23 -10.49 10.71
CA THR A 142 -40.43 -11.16 11.98
C THR A 142 -41.82 -11.81 11.98
N TYR A 143 -41.86 -13.09 11.63
CA TYR A 143 -42.96 -14.02 11.88
C TYR A 143 -42.38 -15.28 12.53
#